data_AF-A0A9Q8CJU8-F1
#
_entry.id   AF-A0A9Q8CJU8-F1
#
_cell.length_a   1.000
_cell.length_b   1.000
_cell.length_c   1.000
_cell.angle_alpha   90.00
_cell.angle_beta   90.00
_cell.angle_gamma   90.00
#
_symmetry.space_group_name_H-M   'P 1'
#
loop_
_entity.id
_entity.type
_entity.pdbx_description
1 polymer ?
#
loop_
_entity_poly.entity_id
_entity_poly.type
_entity_poly.pdbx_seq_one_letter_code
_entity_poly.pdbx_strand_id
1 'polypeptide(L)'
;MTNIDYEKELQALEEKKKQLLKEKREKDKKELQTLKAVFGKDFPRKENGKFISLDEFKQNYMIAHKDHSGIDQNQFSAVQNELNQLKKNLNAIADAMDDSRGYWHINDLKGLTNWLSKFRTKG
;
A
#
# COMPACT_ATOMS: atom_id res chain seq x y z
N MET A 1 -18.78 -52.22 -6.43
CA MET A 1 -18.30 -51.03 -5.68
C MET A 1 -19.53 -50.27 -5.24
N THR A 2 -19.81 -50.27 -3.94
CA THR A 2 -21.12 -49.98 -3.33
C THR A 2 -21.20 -48.55 -2.80
N ASN A 3 -22.37 -47.91 -2.95
CA ASN A 3 -22.72 -46.53 -2.53
C ASN A 3 -22.28 -46.11 -1.11
N ILE A 4 -22.03 -47.07 -0.23
CA ILE A 4 -21.65 -46.87 1.18
C ILE A 4 -20.22 -46.29 1.32
N ASP A 5 -19.34 -46.53 0.34
CA ASP A 5 -17.97 -45.98 0.36
C ASP A 5 -17.96 -44.48 0.05
N TYR A 6 -18.80 -44.05 -0.90
CA TYR A 6 -18.89 -42.65 -1.32
C TYR A 6 -19.43 -41.72 -0.22
N GLU A 7 -20.42 -42.16 0.56
CA GLU A 7 -20.95 -41.35 1.67
C GLU A 7 -19.92 -41.15 2.80
N LYS A 8 -19.11 -42.18 3.08
CA LYS A 8 -18.02 -42.09 4.07
C LYS A 8 -16.88 -41.20 3.59
N GLU A 9 -16.51 -41.29 2.31
CA GLU A 9 -15.53 -40.39 1.71
C GLU A 9 -16.03 -38.94 1.70
N LEU A 10 -17.33 -38.71 1.46
CA LEU A 10 -17.93 -37.39 1.48
C LEU A 10 -17.87 -36.77 2.88
N GLN A 11 -18.21 -37.54 3.92
CA GLN A 11 -18.12 -37.07 5.32
C GLN A 11 -16.68 -36.74 5.72
N ALA A 12 -15.71 -37.59 5.34
CA ALA A 12 -14.30 -37.33 5.60
C ALA A 12 -13.80 -36.06 4.89
N LEU A 13 -14.25 -35.80 3.66
CA LEU A 13 -13.97 -34.57 2.92
C LEU A 13 -14.60 -33.33 3.55
N GLU A 14 -15.83 -33.43 4.07
CA GLU A 14 -16.50 -32.33 4.77
C GLU A 14 -15.82 -31.98 6.09
N GLU A 15 -15.41 -32.98 6.88
CA GLU A 15 -14.66 -32.77 8.12
C GLU A 15 -13.29 -32.14 7.85
N LYS A 16 -12.57 -32.63 6.83
CA LYS A 16 -11.30 -32.07 6.40
C LYS A 16 -11.45 -30.63 5.90
N LYS A 17 -12.53 -30.31 5.18
CA LYS A 17 -12.87 -28.94 4.78
C LYS A 17 -13.12 -28.04 5.98
N LYS A 18 -13.85 -28.51 7.00
CA LYS A 18 -14.10 -27.75 8.24
C LYS A 18 -12.79 -27.49 9.01
N GLN A 19 -11.90 -28.47 9.11
CA GLN A 19 -10.59 -28.31 9.74
C GLN A 19 -9.73 -27.28 8.98
N LEU A 20 -9.62 -27.40 7.66
CA LEU A 20 -8.87 -26.45 6.83
C LEU A 20 -9.41 -25.03 6.93
N LEU A 21 -10.73 -24.85 7.02
CA LEU A 21 -11.34 -23.54 7.24
C LEU A 21 -11.01 -22.95 8.61
N LYS A 22 -10.94 -23.78 9.66
CA LYS A 22 -10.51 -23.33 11.00
C LYS A 22 -9.04 -22.90 10.99
N GLU A 23 -8.16 -23.72 10.43
CA GLU A 23 -6.73 -23.42 10.31
C GLU A 23 -6.48 -22.14 9.51
N LYS A 24 -7.20 -21.97 8.40
CA LYS A 24 -7.13 -20.74 7.58
C LYS A 24 -7.51 -19.51 8.42
N ARG A 25 -8.62 -19.57 9.15
CA ARG A 25 -9.06 -18.45 10.02
C ARG A 25 -8.05 -18.13 11.12
N GLU A 26 -7.39 -19.12 11.69
CA GLU A 26 -6.36 -18.89 12.70
C GLU A 26 -5.09 -18.28 12.11
N LYS A 27 -4.67 -18.74 10.93
CA LYS A 27 -3.55 -18.14 10.18
C LYS A 27 -3.85 -16.68 9.82
N ASP A 28 -5.03 -16.41 9.27
CA ASP A 28 -5.46 -15.05 8.88
C ASP A 28 -5.47 -14.09 10.08
N LYS A 29 -5.92 -14.56 11.25
CA LYS A 29 -5.88 -13.77 12.50
C LYS A 29 -4.45 -13.46 12.94
N LYS A 30 -3.55 -14.46 12.93
CA LYS A 30 -2.14 -14.26 13.29
C LYS A 30 -1.47 -13.28 12.33
N GLU A 31 -1.70 -13.43 11.03
CA GLU A 31 -1.15 -12.56 9.98
C GLU A 31 -1.61 -11.10 10.17
N LEU A 32 -2.89 -10.88 10.46
CA LEU A 32 -3.42 -9.55 10.74
C LEU A 32 -2.83 -8.93 12.01
N GLN A 33 -2.60 -9.72 13.06
CA GLN A 33 -1.92 -9.26 14.27
C GLN A 33 -0.46 -8.87 13.99
N THR A 34 0.26 -9.68 13.22
CA THR A 34 1.64 -9.38 12.81
C THR A 34 1.70 -8.09 12.01
N LEU A 35 0.80 -7.91 11.02
CA LEU A 35 0.76 -6.69 10.22
C LEU A 35 0.44 -5.46 11.08
N LYS A 36 -0.49 -5.56 12.04
CA LYS A 36 -0.75 -4.48 13.00
C LYS A 36 0.47 -4.15 13.86
N ALA A 37 1.24 -5.16 14.27
CA ALA A 37 2.47 -4.94 15.04
C ALA A 37 3.56 -4.26 14.20
N VAL A 38 3.71 -4.66 12.94
CA VAL A 38 4.72 -4.10 12.01
C VAL A 38 4.40 -2.66 11.63
N PHE A 39 3.17 -2.37 11.22
CA PHE A 39 2.78 -1.02 10.78
C PHE A 39 2.36 -0.11 11.95
N GLY A 40 2.05 -0.67 13.12
CA GLY A 40 1.77 0.10 14.33
C GLY A 40 0.66 1.15 14.16
N LYS A 41 1.03 2.43 14.34
CA LYS A 41 0.10 3.56 14.22
C LYS A 41 -0.30 3.85 12.77
N ASP A 42 0.54 3.46 11.82
CA ASP A 42 0.36 3.70 10.39
C ASP A 42 -0.45 2.58 9.70
N PHE A 43 -0.93 1.59 10.47
CA PHE A 43 -1.77 0.54 9.90
C PHE A 43 -3.07 1.14 9.34
N PRO A 44 -3.47 0.81 8.10
CA PRO A 44 -4.59 1.47 7.44
C PRO A 44 -5.91 1.31 8.21
N ARG A 45 -6.69 2.39 8.19
CA ARG A 45 -7.99 2.48 8.86
C ARG A 45 -9.06 2.90 7.87
N LYS A 46 -10.28 2.44 8.11
CA LYS A 46 -11.48 2.93 7.45
C LYS A 46 -11.80 4.35 7.93
N GLU A 47 -12.68 5.04 7.20
CA GLU A 47 -13.17 6.38 7.55
C GLU A 47 -13.81 6.45 8.94
N ASN A 48 -14.38 5.33 9.42
CA ASN A 48 -14.93 5.20 10.77
C ASN A 48 -13.88 4.93 11.86
N GLY A 49 -12.59 5.06 11.56
CA GLY A 49 -11.48 4.87 12.49
C GLY A 49 -11.15 3.42 12.84
N LYS A 50 -11.91 2.43 12.34
CA LYS A 50 -11.61 1.01 12.57
C LYS A 50 -10.51 0.52 11.63
N PHE A 51 -9.71 -0.43 12.10
CA PHE A 51 -8.72 -1.11 11.26
C PHE A 51 -9.40 -1.84 10.10
N ILE A 52 -8.77 -1.80 8.93
CA ILE A 52 -9.22 -2.58 7.76
C ILE A 52 -9.05 -4.08 8.00
N SER A 53 -9.83 -4.89 7.28
CA SER A 53 -9.70 -6.36 7.33
C SER A 53 -8.43 -6.84 6.62
N LEU A 54 -8.03 -8.09 6.85
CA LEU A 54 -6.89 -8.69 6.16
C LEU A 54 -7.12 -8.73 4.64
N ASP A 55 -8.35 -9.05 4.21
CA ASP A 55 -8.70 -9.09 2.80
C ASP A 55 -8.63 -7.70 2.16
N GLU A 56 -9.12 -6.66 2.85
CA GLU A 56 -8.99 -5.27 2.39
C GLU A 56 -7.53 -4.82 2.34
N PHE A 57 -6.72 -5.25 3.32
CA PHE A 57 -5.29 -4.99 3.32
C PHE A 57 -4.62 -5.66 2.12
N LYS A 58 -4.95 -6.92 1.83
CA LYS A 58 -4.40 -7.69 0.72
C LYS A 58 -4.84 -7.17 -0.66
N GLN A 59 -6.04 -6.62 -0.79
CA GLN A 59 -6.52 -6.07 -2.07
C GLN A 59 -5.95 -4.67 -2.36
N ASN A 60 -5.85 -3.82 -1.34
CA ASN A 60 -5.56 -2.40 -1.54
C ASN A 60 -4.11 -2.01 -1.26
N TYR A 61 -3.40 -2.77 -0.42
CA TYR A 61 -2.08 -2.37 0.11
C TYR A 61 -1.00 -3.42 -0.07
N MET A 62 -1.36 -4.69 -0.14
CA MET A 62 -0.41 -5.70 -0.58
C MET A 62 -0.21 -5.49 -2.07
N ILE A 63 1.02 -5.20 -2.47
CA ILE A 63 1.45 -5.35 -3.86
C ILE A 63 1.32 -6.84 -4.14
N ALA A 64 0.13 -7.27 -4.53
CA ALA A 64 -0.01 -8.54 -5.17
C ALA A 64 0.92 -8.42 -6.38
N HIS A 65 1.93 -9.27 -6.46
CA HIS A 65 2.44 -9.71 -7.74
C HIS A 65 1.29 -10.48 -8.43
N LYS A 66 0.15 -9.80 -8.68
CA LYS A 66 -0.65 -10.11 -9.85
C LYS A 66 0.35 -9.98 -10.98
N ASP A 67 0.40 -10.95 -11.86
CA ASP A 67 0.96 -10.75 -13.19
C ASP A 67 0.20 -9.55 -13.78
N HIS A 68 0.75 -8.35 -13.59
CA HIS A 68 0.16 -7.10 -14.03
C HIS A 68 0.46 -7.01 -15.53
N SER A 69 -0.23 -7.84 -16.32
CA SER A 69 -0.34 -7.65 -17.77
C SER A 69 -1.27 -6.46 -18.13
N GLY A 70 -1.74 -5.70 -17.12
CA GLY A 70 -2.67 -4.59 -17.29
C GLY A 70 -2.20 -3.23 -16.74
N ILE A 71 -0.95 -3.09 -16.26
CA ILE A 71 -0.40 -1.74 -16.10
C ILE A 71 -0.05 -1.28 -17.51
N ASP A 72 -0.82 -0.34 -18.03
CA ASP A 72 -0.42 0.39 -19.24
C ASP A 72 0.96 0.99 -18.96
N GLN A 73 1.97 0.46 -19.64
CA GLN A 73 3.37 0.85 -19.48
C GLN A 73 3.56 2.36 -19.73
N ASN A 74 2.63 2.98 -20.45
CA ASN A 74 2.56 4.42 -20.66
C ASN A 74 2.13 5.18 -19.38
N GLN A 75 1.23 4.64 -18.57
CA GLN A 75 0.84 5.27 -17.30
C GLN A 75 1.94 5.14 -16.24
N PHE A 76 2.61 3.99 -16.17
CA PHE A 76 3.74 3.81 -15.26
C PHE A 76 4.91 4.72 -15.61
N SER A 77 5.24 4.83 -16.90
CA SER A 77 6.30 5.73 -17.36
C SER A 77 5.95 7.21 -17.15
N ALA A 78 4.69 7.60 -17.29
CA ALA A 78 4.24 8.96 -16.96
C ALA A 78 4.44 9.29 -15.48
N VAL A 79 3.98 8.42 -14.57
CA VAL A 79 4.16 8.59 -13.12
C VAL A 79 5.65 8.63 -12.74
N GLN A 80 6.46 7.76 -13.34
CA GLN A 80 7.90 7.72 -13.09
C GLN A 80 8.61 8.99 -13.60
N ASN A 81 8.18 9.54 -14.73
CA ASN A 81 8.68 10.80 -15.26
C ASN A 81 8.30 11.99 -14.38
N GLU A 82 7.06 12.05 -13.88
CA GLU A 82 6.63 13.09 -12.92
C GLU A 82 7.45 13.04 -11.64
N LEU A 83 7.72 11.83 -11.12
CA LEU A 83 8.51 11.63 -9.90
C LEU A 83 9.98 12.04 -10.11
N ASN A 84 10.56 11.72 -11.27
CA ASN A 84 11.90 12.16 -11.65
C ASN A 84 11.99 13.69 -11.78
N GLN A 85 10.97 14.34 -12.35
CA GLN A 85 10.90 15.81 -12.44
C GLN A 85 10.75 16.45 -11.06
N LEU A 86 9.94 15.87 -10.18
CA LEU A 86 9.78 16.33 -8.81
C LEU A 86 11.12 16.27 -8.05
N LYS A 87 11.83 15.15 -8.16
CA LYS A 87 13.15 14.96 -7.54
C LYS A 87 14.16 15.98 -8.06
N LYS A 88 14.19 16.22 -9.37
CA LYS A 88 15.08 17.22 -9.98
C LYS A 88 14.79 18.63 -9.46
N ASN A 89 13.52 19.01 -9.35
CA ASN A 89 13.12 20.31 -8.83
C ASN A 89 13.48 20.49 -7.35
N LEU A 90 13.28 19.44 -6.53
CA LEU A 90 13.65 19.47 -5.12
C LEU A 90 15.16 19.61 -4.92
N ASN A 91 15.96 18.88 -5.70
CA ASN A 91 17.41 19.02 -5.66
C ASN A 91 17.85 20.43 -6.09
N ALA A 92 17.25 20.99 -7.14
CA ALA A 92 17.56 22.36 -7.57
C ALA A 92 17.20 23.40 -6.50
N ILE A 93 16.11 23.18 -5.74
CA ILE A 93 15.75 24.04 -4.60
C ILE A 93 16.78 23.90 -3.48
N ALA A 94 17.20 22.67 -3.16
CA ALA A 94 18.22 22.41 -2.14
C ALA A 94 19.58 23.01 -2.51
N ASP A 95 20.00 22.89 -3.78
CA ASP A 95 21.25 23.47 -4.29
C ASP A 95 21.19 25.01 -4.33
N ALA A 96 19.98 25.59 -4.41
CA ALA A 96 19.76 27.03 -4.34
C ALA A 96 19.61 27.57 -2.91
N MET A 97 19.63 26.69 -1.90
CA MET A 97 19.69 27.10 -0.49
C MET A 97 21.12 27.44 -0.11
N ASP A 98 21.30 28.64 0.42
CA ASP A 98 22.58 29.13 0.93
C ASP A 98 22.57 29.09 2.46
N ASP A 99 23.70 28.72 3.07
CA ASP A 99 23.90 28.70 4.52
C ASP A 99 24.82 29.83 5.02
N SER A 100 25.30 30.69 4.12
CA SER A 100 26.29 31.75 4.37
C SER A 100 25.96 32.72 5.49
N ARG A 101 24.68 32.80 5.90
CA ARG A 101 24.17 33.67 6.97
C ARG A 101 24.04 32.99 8.33
N GLY A 102 24.53 31.76 8.48
CA GLY A 102 24.39 30.96 9.69
C GLY A 102 23.02 30.28 9.85
N TYR A 103 22.18 30.34 8.81
CA TYR A 103 20.93 29.59 8.67
C TYR A 103 20.63 29.35 7.19
N TRP A 104 19.93 28.25 6.90
CA TRP A 104 19.50 27.92 5.54
C TRP A 104 18.49 28.95 5.03
N HIS A 105 18.82 29.61 3.94
CA HIS A 105 17.95 30.58 3.28
C HIS A 105 17.89 30.33 1.77
N ILE A 106 16.70 30.50 1.19
CA ILE A 106 16.50 30.35 -0.24
C ILE A 106 16.67 31.71 -0.90
N ASN A 107 17.58 31.79 -1.88
CA ASN A 107 17.85 33.02 -2.61
C ASN A 107 16.68 33.45 -3.52
N ASP A 108 15.92 32.49 -4.07
CA ASP A 108 14.72 32.74 -4.87
C ASP A 108 13.42 32.25 -4.20
N LEU A 109 13.03 32.98 -3.14
CA LEU A 109 11.80 32.70 -2.39
C LEU A 109 10.53 32.79 -3.28
N LYS A 110 10.56 33.62 -4.33
CA LYS A 110 9.44 33.87 -5.24
C LYS A 110 9.25 32.69 -6.19
N GLY A 111 10.32 32.13 -6.72
CA GLY A 111 10.31 30.89 -7.50
C GLY A 111 9.75 29.71 -6.72
N LEU A 112 10.20 29.51 -5.48
CA LEU A 112 9.67 28.47 -4.59
C LEU A 112 8.17 28.63 -4.35
N THR A 113 7.71 29.85 -4.03
CA THR A 113 6.30 30.13 -3.73
C THR A 113 5.42 29.85 -4.93
N ASN A 114 5.86 30.24 -6.13
CA ASN A 114 5.16 29.95 -7.38
C ASN A 114 5.11 28.45 -7.68
N TRP A 115 6.19 27.70 -7.41
CA TRP A 115 6.20 26.26 -7.58
C TRP A 115 5.25 25.55 -6.60
N LEU A 116 5.28 25.91 -5.31
CA LEU A 116 4.38 25.38 -4.29
C LEU A 116 2.91 25.67 -4.58
N SER A 117 2.61 26.82 -5.21
CA SER A 117 1.24 27.17 -5.59
C SER A 117 0.59 26.18 -6.55
N LYS A 118 1.38 25.42 -7.34
CA LYS A 118 0.87 24.38 -8.25
C LYS A 118 0.29 23.17 -7.51
N PHE A 119 0.70 22.95 -6.27
CA PHE A 119 0.22 21.86 -5.42
C PHE A 119 -0.89 22.28 -4.45
N ARG A 120 -1.19 23.59 -4.40
CA ARG A 120 -2.24 24.10 -3.52
C ARG A 120 -3.60 23.79 -4.14
N THR A 121 -4.28 22.79 -3.61
CA THR A 121 -5.70 22.56 -3.91
C THR A 121 -6.50 23.75 -3.38
N LYS A 122 -7.34 24.35 -4.24
CA LYS A 122 -8.32 25.34 -3.81
C LYS A 122 -9.26 24.63 -2.82
N GLY A 123 -9.14 25.00 -1.55
CA GLY A 123 -10.10 24.60 -0.51
C GLY A 123 -11.47 25.25 -0.76
#